data_AF-A0A484ZGQ2-F1
#
_entry.id   AF-A0A484ZGQ2-F1
#
_cell.length_a   1.000
_cell.length_b   1.000
_cell.length_c   1.000
_cell.angle_alpha   90.00
_cell.angle_beta   90.00
_cell.angle_gamma   90.00
#
_symmetry.space_group_name_H-M   'P 1'
#
loop_
_entity.id
_entity.type
_entity.pdbx_description
1 polymer ?
#
loop_
_entity_poly.entity_id
_entity_poly.type
_entity_poly.pdbx_seq_one_letter_code
_entity_poly.pdbx_strand_id
1 'polypeptide(L)'
;MSRWQSSCFGSVNVDAFFLEYDSERAGGFEPLRFIKPGHQQVVLGLVTTKTGQLENPEDVKRRIQEASQYVNINQLCLSPQCGFASTEEGNSLAEEQQWDKLKLTVEVAAEVWKNQ
;
A
#
# COMPACT_ATOMS: atom_id res chain seq x y z
N MET A 1 17.93 -4.68 -14.77
CA MET A 1 16.82 -4.17 -13.92
C MET A 1 17.06 -4.33 -12.41
N SER A 2 18.12 -5.01 -11.94
CA SER A 2 18.36 -5.33 -10.52
C SER A 2 19.13 -4.29 -9.69
N ARG A 3 19.64 -3.21 -10.29
CA ARG A 3 20.61 -2.29 -9.63
C ARG A 3 19.98 -1.06 -8.96
N TRP A 4 18.73 -0.72 -9.28
CA TRP A 4 18.07 0.49 -8.78
C TRP A 4 17.37 0.28 -7.42
N GLN A 5 16.79 -0.89 -7.18
CA GLN A 5 16.08 -1.19 -5.93
C GLN A 5 17.02 -1.17 -4.71
N SER A 6 18.24 -1.70 -4.85
CA SER A 6 19.21 -1.73 -3.75
C SER A 6 19.68 -0.34 -3.30
N SER A 7 19.73 0.63 -4.22
CA SER A 7 20.17 1.98 -3.89
C SER A 7 19.08 2.77 -3.19
N CYS A 8 17.84 2.75 -3.68
CA CYS A 8 16.76 3.57 -3.09
C CYS A 8 16.38 3.11 -1.67
N PHE A 9 16.29 1.81 -1.40
CA PHE A 9 15.90 1.32 -0.07
C PHE A 9 17.05 1.37 0.96
N GLY A 10 18.31 1.30 0.51
CA GLY A 10 19.47 1.24 1.39
C GLY A 10 20.11 2.59 1.74
N SER A 11 20.03 3.59 0.84
CA SER A 11 20.79 4.85 0.94
C SER A 11 19.95 6.13 1.02
N VAL A 12 18.62 6.05 0.96
CA VAL A 12 17.74 7.22 1.08
C VAL A 12 17.21 7.30 2.51
N ASN A 13 17.53 8.38 3.21
CA ASN A 13 17.09 8.64 4.58
C ASN A 13 15.66 9.24 4.56
N VAL A 14 14.68 8.42 4.23
CA VAL A 14 13.25 8.76 4.25
C VAL A 14 12.55 8.00 5.35
N ASP A 15 11.60 8.68 6.01
CA ASP A 15 10.79 8.11 7.08
C ASP A 15 9.74 7.13 6.55
N ALA A 16 9.26 7.32 5.31
CA ALA A 16 8.25 6.46 4.71
C ALA A 16 8.44 6.26 3.20
N PHE A 17 8.22 5.04 2.72
CA PHE A 17 8.07 4.71 1.29
C PHE A 17 6.60 4.48 0.97
N PHE A 18 6.05 5.22 0.01
CA PHE A 18 4.72 4.97 -0.55
C PHE A 18 4.87 4.11 -1.80
N LEU A 19 4.32 2.90 -1.77
CA LEU A 19 4.47 1.92 -2.84
C LEU A 19 3.09 1.48 -3.33
N GLU A 20 2.80 1.79 -4.59
CA GLU A 20 1.60 1.36 -5.28
C GLU A 20 1.78 -0.06 -5.82
N TYR A 21 0.89 -0.99 -5.45
CA TYR A 21 0.89 -2.35 -5.98
C TYR A 21 -0.46 -2.64 -6.67
N ASP A 22 -0.60 -2.18 -7.90
CA ASP A 22 -1.87 -2.14 -8.64
C ASP A 22 -2.07 -3.27 -9.66
N SER A 23 -1.05 -4.08 -9.98
CA SER A 23 -1.24 -5.14 -10.98
C SER A 23 -0.13 -6.18 -10.94
N GLU A 24 -0.31 -7.29 -11.67
CA GLU A 24 0.74 -8.28 -11.99
C GLU A 24 2.05 -7.64 -12.47
N ARG A 25 2.00 -6.39 -12.95
CA ARG A 25 3.12 -5.58 -13.43
C ARG A 25 3.97 -4.94 -12.32
N ALA A 26 3.45 -4.79 -11.10
CA ALA A 26 4.13 -4.13 -9.98
C ALA A 26 5.21 -5.01 -9.32
N GLY A 27 5.25 -6.31 -9.64
CA GLY A 27 6.10 -7.27 -8.96
C GLY A 27 5.57 -7.64 -7.56
N GLY A 28 6.26 -8.56 -6.89
CA GLY A 28 5.95 -8.97 -5.53
C GLY A 28 6.59 -8.07 -4.47
N PHE A 29 6.43 -8.47 -3.21
CA PHE A 29 6.95 -7.73 -2.05
C PHE A 29 8.42 -8.05 -1.72
N GLU A 30 9.10 -8.87 -2.52
CA GLU A 30 10.49 -9.27 -2.30
C GLU A 30 11.46 -8.09 -2.10
N PRO A 31 11.29 -6.92 -2.76
CA PRO A 31 12.15 -5.76 -2.52
C PRO A 31 12.03 -5.16 -1.11
N LEU A 32 10.93 -5.42 -0.39
CA LEU A 32 10.74 -4.91 0.98
C LEU A 32 11.79 -5.44 1.97
N ARG A 33 12.48 -6.55 1.64
CA ARG A 33 13.59 -7.10 2.45
C ARG A 33 14.77 -6.13 2.62
N PHE A 34 14.84 -5.08 1.80
CA PHE A 34 15.89 -4.06 1.88
C PHE A 34 15.54 -2.92 2.84
N ILE A 35 14.31 -2.87 3.38
CA ILE A 35 13.90 -1.91 4.40
C ILE A 35 14.61 -2.25 5.71
N LYS A 36 15.25 -1.25 6.33
CA LYS A 36 15.97 -1.46 7.59
C LYS A 36 14.96 -1.56 8.74
N PRO A 37 15.15 -2.47 9.69
CA PRO A 37 14.39 -2.47 10.93
C PRO A 37 14.50 -1.12 11.65
N GLY A 38 13.41 -0.64 12.23
CA GLY A 38 13.39 0.59 13.02
C GLY A 38 12.37 1.61 12.52
N HIS A 39 12.81 2.83 12.27
CA HIS A 39 11.92 3.98 12.04
C HIS A 39 11.33 4.03 10.62
N GLN A 40 11.90 3.30 9.65
CA GLN A 40 11.43 3.35 8.27
C GLN A 40 10.08 2.64 8.15
N GLN A 41 9.08 3.34 7.62
CA GLN A 41 7.74 2.82 7.36
C GLN A 41 7.53 2.55 5.86
N VAL A 42 6.65 1.61 5.55
CA VAL A 42 6.22 1.29 4.19
C VAL A 42 4.71 1.41 4.13
N VAL A 43 4.22 2.33 3.32
CA VAL A 43 2.80 2.52 3.06
C VAL A 43 2.42 1.74 1.81
N LEU A 44 1.56 0.74 1.99
CA LEU A 44 1.08 -0.15 0.94
C LEU A 44 -0.19 0.43 0.31
N GLY A 45 -0.07 0.90 -0.94
CA GLY A 45 -1.21 1.34 -1.74
C GLY A 45 -1.96 0.14 -2.34
N LEU A 46 -2.89 -0.44 -1.57
CA LEU A 46 -3.61 -1.68 -1.93
C LEU A 46 -5.08 -1.47 -2.30
N VAL A 47 -5.60 -0.25 -2.13
CA VAL A 47 -6.97 0.13 -2.49
C VAL A 47 -6.91 1.01 -3.74
N THR A 48 -7.52 0.59 -4.85
CA THR A 48 -7.45 1.32 -6.11
C THR A 48 -8.30 2.57 -6.13
N THR A 49 -7.75 3.63 -6.71
CA THR A 49 -8.46 4.88 -7.00
C THR A 49 -8.84 5.02 -8.46
N LYS A 50 -8.67 3.96 -9.27
CA LYS A 50 -8.95 3.96 -10.71
C LYS A 50 -10.34 3.45 -11.04
N THR A 51 -10.90 2.58 -10.19
CA THR A 51 -12.20 1.94 -10.41
C THR A 51 -13.09 2.06 -9.17
N GLY A 52 -14.39 2.25 -9.38
CA GLY A 52 -15.39 2.33 -8.30
C GLY A 52 -15.74 1.02 -7.61
N GLN A 53 -15.26 -0.12 -8.13
CA GLN A 53 -15.46 -1.40 -7.45
C GLN A 53 -14.71 -1.41 -6.12
N LEU A 54 -15.41 -1.80 -5.06
CA LEU A 54 -14.83 -1.96 -3.74
C LEU A 54 -13.98 -3.24 -3.69
N GLU A 55 -12.81 -3.13 -3.08
CA GLU A 55 -11.90 -4.25 -2.89
C GLU A 55 -12.46 -5.23 -1.87
N ASN A 56 -12.11 -6.50 -2.03
CA ASN A 56 -12.41 -7.51 -1.03
C ASN A 56 -11.48 -7.32 0.18
N PRO A 57 -12.02 -7.08 1.40
CA PRO A 57 -11.21 -6.87 2.60
C PRO A 57 -10.22 -8.00 2.86
N GLU A 58 -10.61 -9.26 2.60
CA GLU A 58 -9.76 -10.42 2.85
C GLU A 58 -8.57 -10.50 1.89
N ASP A 59 -8.75 -10.02 0.66
CA ASP A 59 -7.66 -9.93 -0.31
C ASP A 59 -6.65 -8.87 0.10
N VAL A 60 -7.11 -7.72 0.59
CA VAL A 60 -6.24 -6.64 1.12
C VAL A 60 -5.45 -7.15 2.33
N LYS A 61 -6.10 -7.81 3.29
CA LYS A 61 -5.42 -8.40 4.46
C LYS A 61 -4.39 -9.43 4.08
N ARG A 62 -4.71 -10.34 3.13
CA ARG A 62 -3.76 -11.33 2.62
C ARG A 62 -2.52 -10.67 2.03
N ARG A 63 -2.70 -9.61 1.25
CA ARG A 63 -1.59 -8.83 0.67
C ARG A 63 -0.73 -8.15 1.74
N ILE A 64 -1.32 -7.63 2.81
CA ILE A 64 -0.57 -7.09 3.97
C ILE A 64 0.24 -8.20 4.64
N GLN A 65 -0.34 -9.40 4.81
CA GLN A 65 0.37 -10.56 5.37
C GLN A 65 1.52 -11.04 4.48
N GLU A 66 1.35 -11.02 3.15
CA GLU A 66 2.45 -11.30 2.21
C GLU A 66 3.60 -10.29 2.37
N ALA A 67 3.28 -9.00 2.49
CA ALA A 67 4.28 -7.96 2.73
C ALA A 67 5.00 -8.13 4.08
N SER A 68 4.28 -8.56 5.12
CA SER A 68 4.84 -8.74 6.46
C SER A 68 5.82 -9.91 6.58
N GLN A 69 5.92 -10.76 5.55
CA GLN A 69 6.98 -11.77 5.44
C GLN A 69 8.36 -11.15 5.21
N TYR A 70 8.43 -9.91 4.70
CA TYR A 70 9.66 -9.24 4.30
C TYR A 70 10.08 -8.10 5.24
N VAL A 71 9.10 -7.47 5.90
CA VAL A 71 9.31 -6.34 6.82
C VAL A 71 8.35 -6.47 8.00
N ASN A 72 8.74 -5.97 9.17
CA ASN A 72 7.90 -6.04 10.37
C ASN A 72 6.53 -5.38 10.10
N ILE A 73 5.44 -6.00 10.54
CA ILE A 73 4.08 -5.44 10.40
C ILE A 73 3.91 -4.07 11.08
N ASN A 74 4.73 -3.77 12.08
CA ASN A 74 4.78 -2.46 12.77
C ASN A 74 5.49 -1.38 11.94
N GLN A 75 6.10 -1.77 10.82
CA GLN A 75 6.68 -0.89 9.82
C GLN A 75 5.81 -0.81 8.55
N LEU A 76 4.62 -1.41 8.58
CA LEU A 76 3.67 -1.39 7.47
C LEU A 76 2.51 -0.43 7.80
N CYS A 77 2.02 0.24 6.77
CA CYS A 77 0.81 1.05 6.78
C CYS A 77 -0.03 0.73 5.54
N LEU A 78 -1.33 1.05 5.59
CA LEU A 78 -2.26 0.87 4.48
C LEU A 78 -2.73 2.23 3.96
N SER A 79 -2.81 2.38 2.63
CA SER A 79 -3.43 3.54 1.98
C SER A 79 -4.15 3.16 0.69
N PRO A 80 -4.96 4.08 0.13
CA PRO A 80 -5.27 4.08 -1.29
C PRO A 80 -4.00 4.19 -2.14
N GLN A 81 -4.09 3.77 -3.40
CA GLN A 81 -2.99 3.84 -4.37
C GLN A 81 -2.51 5.26 -4.60
N CYS A 82 -3.44 6.18 -4.89
CA CYS A 82 -3.13 7.59 -5.10
C CYS A 82 -4.20 8.46 -4.42
N GLY A 83 -4.08 9.79 -4.55
CA GLY A 83 -5.19 10.68 -4.24
C GLY A 83 -6.37 10.44 -5.18
N PHE A 84 -7.58 10.79 -4.75
CA PHE A 84 -8.79 10.76 -5.59
C PHE A 84 -8.87 11.96 -6.57
N ALA A 85 -7.83 12.80 -6.63
CA ALA A 85 -7.79 13.94 -7.52
C ALA A 85 -7.70 13.50 -8.98
N SER A 86 -8.59 14.04 -9.82
CA SER A 86 -8.74 13.72 -11.23
C SER A 86 -7.50 14.16 -12.02
N THR A 87 -6.75 13.23 -12.60
CA THR A 87 -5.89 13.51 -13.77
C THR A 87 -6.73 13.40 -15.06
N GLU A 88 -6.19 13.89 -16.18
CA GLU A 88 -6.91 13.96 -17.48
C GLU A 88 -7.48 12.61 -17.97
N GLU A 89 -6.94 11.48 -17.50
CA GLU A 89 -7.57 10.16 -17.63
C GLU A 89 -8.58 9.96 -16.48
N GLY A 90 -9.80 10.46 -16.70
CA GLY A 90 -10.84 10.58 -15.68
C GLY A 90 -11.05 9.33 -14.82
N ASN A 91 -10.63 9.40 -13.55
CA ASN A 91 -11.13 8.53 -12.50
C ASN A 91 -12.63 8.79 -12.33
N SER A 92 -13.46 7.95 -12.97
CA SER A 92 -14.92 8.04 -12.87
C SER A 92 -15.38 7.39 -11.55
N LEU A 93 -15.03 8.02 -10.43
CA LEU A 93 -15.42 7.61 -9.08
C LEU A 93 -16.49 8.57 -8.55
N ALA A 94 -17.69 8.04 -8.27
CA ALA A 94 -18.68 8.80 -7.52
C ALA A 94 -18.16 9.10 -6.11
N GLU A 95 -18.58 10.22 -5.53
CA GLU A 95 -18.15 10.63 -4.18
C GLU A 95 -18.41 9.52 -3.14
N GLU A 96 -19.57 8.86 -3.22
CA GLU A 96 -19.92 7.73 -2.35
C GLU A 96 -18.89 6.60 -2.45
N GLN A 97 -18.41 6.28 -3.66
CA GLN A 97 -17.40 5.24 -3.86
C GLN A 97 -16.03 5.64 -3.27
N GLN A 98 -15.70 6.93 -3.27
CA GLN A 98 -14.49 7.42 -2.61
C GLN A 98 -14.59 7.24 -1.09
N TRP A 99 -15.74 7.58 -0.51
CA TRP A 99 -15.99 7.39 0.91
C TRP A 99 -16.00 5.92 1.32
N ASP A 100 -16.59 5.04 0.51
CA ASP A 100 -16.60 3.60 0.81
C ASP A 100 -15.20 3.00 0.76
N LYS A 101 -14.35 3.45 -0.17
CA LYS A 101 -12.92 3.07 -0.20
C LYS A 101 -12.15 3.56 1.02
N LEU A 102 -12.44 4.77 1.50
CA LEU A 102 -11.84 5.29 2.73
C LEU A 102 -12.30 4.50 3.96
N LYS A 103 -13.60 4.18 4.06
CA LYS A 103 -14.14 3.32 5.14
C LYS A 103 -13.46 1.97 5.13
N LEU A 104 -13.39 1.30 3.98
CA LEU A 104 -12.70 0.03 3.82
C LEU A 104 -11.24 0.11 4.29
N THR A 105 -10.52 1.15 3.89
CA THR A 105 -9.12 1.36 4.28
C THR A 105 -8.99 1.43 5.81
N VAL A 106 -9.87 2.20 6.46
CA VAL A 106 -9.87 2.36 7.93
C VAL A 106 -10.27 1.06 8.63
N GLU A 107 -11.28 0.36 8.13
CA GLU A 107 -11.77 -0.91 8.69
C GLU A 107 -10.69 -1.99 8.63
N VAL A 108 -10.07 -2.19 7.45
CA VAL A 108 -8.98 -3.15 7.29
C VAL A 108 -7.80 -2.80 8.19
N ALA A 109 -7.41 -1.53 8.26
CA ALA A 109 -6.33 -1.11 9.14
C ALA A 109 -6.66 -1.35 10.62
N ALA A 110 -7.89 -1.00 11.06
CA ALA A 110 -8.32 -1.23 12.42
C ALA A 110 -8.29 -2.73 12.78
N GLU A 111 -8.63 -3.61 11.85
CA GLU A 111 -8.60 -5.06 12.08
C GLU A 111 -7.18 -5.64 12.12
N VAL A 112 -6.30 -5.18 11.24
CA VAL A 112 -4.91 -5.67 11.17
C VAL A 112 -4.10 -5.21 12.38
N TRP A 113 -4.27 -3.97 12.83
CA TRP A 113 -3.48 -3.36 13.91
C TRP A 113 -4.22 -3.25 15.26
N LYS A 114 -5.36 -3.92 15.43
CA LYS A 114 -6.22 -3.83 16.64
C LYS A 114 -5.55 -4.17 17.97
N ASN A 115 -4.46 -4.92 17.94
CA ASN A 115 -3.83 -5.53 19.12
C ASN A 115 -2.40 -5.00 19.38
N GLN A 116 -2.17 -3.70 19.19
CA GLN A 116 -0.92 -3.04 19.60
C GLN A 116 -1.07 -2.28 20.92
#